data_AF-B1BPR1-F1
#
_entry.id   AF-B1BPR1-F1
#
_cell.length_a   1.000
_cell.length_b   1.000
_cell.length_c   1.000
_cell.angle_alpha   90.00
_cell.angle_beta   90.00
_cell.angle_gamma   90.00
#
_symmetry.space_group_name_H-M   'P 1'
#
loop_
_entity.id
_entity.type
_entity.pdbx_description
1 polymer ?
#
loop_
_entity_poly.entity_id
_entity_poly.type
_entity_poly.pdbx_seq_one_letter_code
_entity_poly.pdbx_strand_id
1 'polypeptide(L)'
;MAAKPQNILLGYGVFYIGSTPIGLTRGGGQFTIEKEIRNIEADGDRGPVKDRIVQDKATPKLTINTLEVISENIPKLYAGIKYTPKSDGDKNKINGKGKIDLSDYNDEVKWVGKTKGGKEVIIKVLNAINLENFDWTLADKDEVVATLTYTGCYEEDSPEDFEPWEIEFAS
;
A
#
# COMPACT_ATOMS: atom_id res chain seq x y z
N MET A 1 -9.95 -9.10 -32.40
CA MET A 1 -10.32 -7.80 -31.79
C MET A 1 -9.07 -6.94 -31.71
N ALA A 2 -9.15 -5.64 -32.03
CA ALA A 2 -8.03 -4.72 -31.82
C ALA A 2 -8.00 -4.22 -30.37
N ALA A 3 -6.81 -3.90 -29.85
CA ALA A 3 -6.67 -3.23 -28.56
C ALA A 3 -7.45 -1.92 -28.55
N LYS A 4 -8.19 -1.64 -27.47
CA LYS A 4 -9.01 -0.42 -27.34
C LYS A 4 -8.24 0.64 -26.56
N PRO A 5 -7.90 1.80 -27.17
CA PRO A 5 -7.22 2.88 -26.46
C PRO A 5 -7.95 3.39 -25.22
N GLN A 6 -9.26 3.17 -25.12
CA GLN A 6 -10.06 3.57 -23.96
C GLN A 6 -9.72 2.77 -22.69
N ASN A 7 -9.11 1.59 -22.82
CA ASN A 7 -8.75 0.73 -21.69
C ASN A 7 -7.39 1.07 -21.08
N ILE A 8 -6.71 2.12 -21.55
CA ILE A 8 -5.43 2.56 -20.98
C ILE A 8 -5.69 3.06 -19.54
N LEU A 9 -5.10 2.42 -18.53
CA LEU A 9 -5.10 2.92 -17.15
C LEU A 9 -4.24 4.18 -17.07
N LEU A 10 -4.79 5.24 -16.48
CA LEU A 10 -4.06 6.48 -16.25
C LEU A 10 -3.40 6.39 -14.87
N GLY A 11 -2.12 6.74 -14.77
CA GLY A 11 -1.35 6.64 -13.52
C GLY A 11 -1.67 7.73 -12.48
N TYR A 12 -2.53 8.69 -12.78
CA TYR A 12 -2.97 9.68 -11.80
C TYR A 12 -4.21 9.18 -11.05
N GLY A 13 -4.29 9.51 -9.77
CA GLY A 13 -5.40 9.10 -8.90
C GLY A 13 -5.22 9.68 -7.50
N VAL A 14 -6.08 9.26 -6.58
CA VAL A 14 -6.09 9.69 -5.18
C VAL A 14 -5.83 8.48 -4.29
N PHE A 15 -4.92 8.63 -3.33
CA PHE A 15 -4.65 7.62 -2.32
C PHE A 15 -5.53 7.84 -1.10
N TYR A 16 -5.94 6.75 -0.46
CA TYR A 16 -6.77 6.75 0.74
C TYR A 16 -6.26 5.73 1.75
N ILE A 17 -6.46 6.05 3.02
CA ILE A 17 -6.40 5.11 4.14
C ILE A 17 -7.83 4.99 4.69
N GLY A 18 -8.45 3.83 4.52
CA GLY A 18 -9.90 3.68 4.70
C GLY A 18 -10.67 4.70 3.84
N SER A 19 -11.40 5.60 4.51
CA SER A 19 -12.15 6.69 3.85
C SER A 19 -11.39 8.03 3.77
N THR A 20 -10.22 8.15 4.39
CA THR A 20 -9.46 9.40 4.47
C THR A 20 -8.54 9.56 3.26
N PRO A 21 -8.70 10.60 2.42
CA PRO A 21 -7.76 10.89 1.34
C PRO A 21 -6.43 11.40 1.90
N ILE A 22 -5.31 10.91 1.36
CA ILE A 22 -3.93 11.31 1.69
C ILE A 22 -3.19 11.82 0.44
N GLY A 23 -3.96 12.34 -0.52
CA GLY A 23 -3.64 12.42 -1.95
C GLY A 23 -2.78 13.59 -2.45
N LEU A 24 -2.10 14.34 -1.57
CA LEU A 24 -1.07 15.28 -2.02
C LEU A 24 0.25 14.53 -2.16
N THR A 25 0.59 14.13 -3.38
CA THR A 25 1.80 13.35 -3.65
C THR A 25 2.80 14.09 -4.53
N ARG A 26 4.09 13.80 -4.34
CA ARG A 26 5.18 14.21 -5.23
C ARG A 26 5.85 12.96 -5.78
N GLY A 27 5.81 12.77 -7.10
CA GLY A 27 6.32 11.54 -7.73
C GLY A 27 5.33 10.36 -7.70
N GLY A 28 4.12 10.58 -7.19
CA GLY A 28 3.05 9.56 -7.18
C GLY A 28 3.34 8.41 -6.21
N GLY A 29 2.96 7.21 -6.63
CA GLY A 29 3.15 5.98 -5.86
C GLY A 29 3.23 4.76 -6.77
N GLN A 30 3.36 3.59 -6.16
CA GLN A 30 3.56 2.34 -6.88
C GLN A 30 2.80 1.20 -6.19
N PHE A 31 2.10 0.39 -6.98
CA PHE A 31 1.55 -0.88 -6.53
C PHE A 31 2.42 -2.03 -7.07
N THR A 32 2.85 -2.93 -6.19
CA THR A 32 3.63 -4.13 -6.55
C THR A 32 3.11 -5.35 -5.80
N ILE A 33 3.28 -6.52 -6.39
CA ILE A 33 3.07 -7.80 -5.71
C ILE A 33 4.36 -8.60 -5.92
N GLU A 34 5.13 -8.75 -4.85
CA GLU A 34 6.36 -9.55 -4.87
C GLU A 34 5.98 -11.02 -4.68
N LYS A 35 6.13 -11.83 -5.74
CA LYS A 35 5.78 -13.25 -5.74
C LYS A 35 7.01 -14.14 -5.68
N GLU A 36 6.96 -15.15 -4.83
CA GLU A 36 7.94 -16.24 -4.82
C GLU A 36 7.33 -17.43 -5.57
N ILE A 37 7.91 -17.75 -6.73
CA ILE A 37 7.43 -18.81 -7.63
C ILE A 37 8.56 -19.83 -7.79
N ARG A 38 8.27 -21.10 -7.53
CA ARG A 38 9.21 -22.21 -7.76
C ARG A 38 8.68 -23.20 -8.78
N ASN A 39 9.61 -23.92 -9.40
CA ASN A 39 9.32 -25.07 -10.24
C ASN A 39 9.50 -26.35 -9.42
N ILE A 40 8.60 -27.32 -9.61
CA ILE A 40 8.80 -28.68 -9.13
C ILE A 40 9.59 -29.42 -10.21
N GLU A 41 10.82 -29.84 -9.86
CA GLU A 41 11.80 -30.43 -10.79
C GLU A 41 11.88 -31.95 -10.63
N ALA A 42 12.14 -32.65 -11.73
CA ALA A 42 12.41 -34.07 -11.80
C ALA A 42 13.57 -34.37 -12.77
N ASP A 43 14.25 -35.50 -12.58
CA ASP A 43 15.37 -35.89 -13.43
C ASP A 43 14.96 -36.03 -14.91
N GLY A 44 15.75 -35.41 -15.79
CA GLY A 44 15.52 -35.43 -17.23
C GLY A 44 14.66 -34.27 -17.76
N ASP A 45 14.18 -33.38 -16.89
CA ASP A 45 13.52 -32.15 -17.31
C ASP A 45 14.46 -31.26 -18.12
N ARG A 46 13.90 -30.61 -19.16
CA ARG A 46 14.63 -29.69 -20.04
C ARG A 46 14.33 -28.22 -19.73
N GLY A 47 13.56 -27.95 -18.69
CA GLY A 47 13.10 -26.61 -18.27
C GLY A 47 11.80 -26.70 -17.46
N PRO A 48 11.16 -25.54 -17.16
CA PRO A 48 9.88 -25.48 -16.48
C PRO A 48 8.81 -26.27 -17.23
N VAL A 49 8.00 -27.02 -16.48
CA VAL A 49 6.93 -27.84 -17.04
C VAL A 49 5.59 -27.31 -16.55
N LYS A 50 4.64 -27.22 -17.46
CA LYS A 50 3.27 -26.82 -17.18
C LYS A 50 2.70 -27.70 -16.05
N ASP A 51 1.94 -27.09 -15.15
CA ASP A 51 1.33 -27.76 -13.97
C ASP A 51 2.32 -28.15 -12.86
N ARG A 52 3.59 -27.74 -12.97
CA ARG A 52 4.63 -27.91 -11.94
C ARG A 52 5.25 -26.58 -11.51
N ILE A 53 4.47 -25.51 -11.59
CA ILE A 53 4.86 -24.17 -11.17
C ILE A 53 3.93 -23.78 -10.04
N VAL A 54 4.49 -23.49 -8.88
CA VAL A 54 3.73 -23.17 -7.67
C VAL A 54 4.19 -21.83 -7.11
N GLN A 55 3.23 -21.08 -6.59
CA GLN A 55 3.47 -19.83 -5.90
C GLN A 55 3.49 -20.10 -4.40
N ASP A 56 4.63 -19.87 -3.75
CA ASP A 56 4.78 -20.10 -2.31
C ASP A 56 4.43 -18.84 -1.50
N LYS A 57 4.60 -17.65 -2.09
CA LYS A 57 4.34 -16.37 -1.40
C LYS A 57 3.87 -15.30 -2.37
N ALA A 58 3.01 -14.41 -1.88
CA ALA A 58 2.71 -13.12 -2.48
C ALA A 58 2.76 -12.03 -1.41
N THR A 59 3.47 -10.93 -1.68
CA THR A 59 3.58 -9.77 -0.78
C THR A 59 3.13 -8.52 -1.52
N PRO A 60 1.84 -8.13 -1.42
CA PRO A 60 1.36 -6.90 -2.03
C PRO A 60 1.86 -5.68 -1.26
N LYS A 61 2.28 -4.65 -2.00
CA LYS A 61 2.76 -3.38 -1.46
C LYS A 61 2.16 -2.20 -2.23
N LEU A 62 1.77 -1.17 -1.49
CA LEU A 62 1.37 0.13 -2.03
C LEU A 62 2.27 1.22 -1.46
N THR A 63 3.18 1.71 -2.29
CA THR A 63 4.10 2.80 -1.96
C THR A 63 3.48 4.14 -2.33
N ILE A 64 3.61 5.13 -1.45
CA ILE A 64 3.05 6.47 -1.59
C ILE A 64 4.09 7.49 -1.18
N ASN A 65 4.34 8.50 -2.03
CA ASN A 65 5.18 9.63 -1.70
C ASN A 65 4.32 10.83 -1.32
N THR A 66 3.97 10.96 -0.04
CA THR A 66 3.02 11.96 0.46
C THR A 66 3.73 13.23 0.93
N LEU A 67 3.14 14.38 0.60
CA LEU A 67 3.49 15.71 1.13
C LEU A 67 2.69 16.02 2.40
N GLU A 68 1.59 15.30 2.64
CA GLU A 68 0.70 15.52 3.79
C GLU A 68 1.12 14.60 4.94
N VAL A 69 2.18 15.00 5.64
CA VAL A 69 2.75 14.18 6.73
C VAL A 69 2.25 14.61 8.11
N ILE A 70 1.87 15.88 8.29
CA ILE A 70 1.53 16.45 9.61
C ILE A 70 0.01 16.55 9.76
N SER A 71 -0.60 15.49 10.29
CA SER A 71 -2.00 15.47 10.72
C SER A 71 -2.20 14.59 11.96
N GLU A 72 -3.41 14.59 12.52
CA GLU A 72 -3.82 13.65 13.57
C GLU A 72 -3.77 12.17 13.13
N ASN A 73 -3.63 11.92 11.82
CA ASN A 73 -3.56 10.58 11.24
C ASN A 73 -2.15 9.98 11.22
N ILE A 74 -1.12 10.62 11.79
CA ILE A 74 0.24 10.04 11.83
C ILE A 74 0.28 8.59 12.37
N PRO A 75 -0.50 8.19 13.39
CA PRO A 75 -0.57 6.78 13.81
C PRO A 75 -1.09 5.80 12.74
N LYS A 76 -1.81 6.28 11.72
CA LYS A 76 -2.20 5.48 10.54
C LYS A 76 -1.12 5.48 9.45
N LEU A 77 -0.24 6.48 9.46
CA LEU A 77 0.88 6.60 8.52
C LEU A 77 2.06 5.72 8.93
N TYR A 78 2.31 5.57 10.23
CA TYR A 78 3.45 4.83 10.77
C TYR A 78 3.01 3.94 11.93
N ALA A 79 3.42 2.67 11.87
CA ALA A 79 3.15 1.72 12.92
C ALA A 79 3.98 1.98 14.20
N GLY A 80 3.46 1.59 15.35
CA GLY A 80 4.14 1.68 16.63
C GLY A 80 4.22 3.09 17.20
N ILE A 81 3.28 3.94 16.81
CA ILE A 81 3.21 5.35 17.20
C ILE A 81 1.91 5.62 17.96
N LYS A 82 1.97 6.55 18.90
CA LYS A 82 0.78 7.08 19.58
C LYS A 82 0.70 8.59 19.42
N TYR A 83 -0.52 9.07 19.21
CA TYR A 83 -0.88 10.48 19.25
C TYR A 83 -1.46 10.82 20.62
N THR A 84 -0.95 11.87 21.24
CA THR A 84 -1.47 12.44 22.49
C THR A 84 -1.99 13.84 22.20
N PRO A 85 -3.32 14.06 22.23
CA PRO A 85 -3.89 15.37 21.97
C PRO A 85 -3.47 16.35 23.06
N LYS A 86 -3.39 17.64 22.69
CA LYS A 86 -3.07 18.70 23.64
C LYS A 86 -4.13 18.81 24.75
N SER A 87 -3.66 19.22 25.93
CA SER A 87 -4.50 19.86 26.97
C SER A 87 -4.44 21.38 26.81
N ASP A 88 -5.25 22.12 27.54
CA ASP A 88 -5.32 23.59 27.40
C ASP A 88 -3.95 24.24 27.64
N GLY A 89 -3.45 24.96 26.63
CA GLY A 89 -2.11 25.57 26.60
C GLY A 89 -0.95 24.74 26.03
N ASP A 90 -1.16 23.45 25.70
CA ASP A 90 -0.10 22.53 25.24
C ASP A 90 -0.07 22.29 23.70
N LYS A 91 1.01 21.66 23.23
CA LYS A 91 1.14 21.14 21.85
C LYS A 91 0.65 19.68 21.77
N ASN A 92 0.12 19.28 20.61
CA ASN A 92 -0.11 17.87 20.30
C ASN A 92 1.24 17.13 20.28
N LYS A 93 1.26 15.88 20.76
CA LYS A 93 2.48 15.07 20.84
C LYS A 93 2.33 13.76 20.08
N ILE A 94 3.41 13.36 19.44
CA ILE A 94 3.53 12.09 18.72
C ILE A 94 4.77 11.42 19.28
N ASN A 95 4.62 10.19 19.76
CA ASN A 95 5.69 9.47 20.42
C ASN A 95 5.63 7.99 20.07
N GLY A 96 6.76 7.30 20.21
CA GLY A 96 6.82 5.85 20.10
C GLY A 96 5.94 5.16 21.14
N LYS A 97 5.26 4.10 20.70
CA LYS A 97 4.52 3.16 21.53
C LYS A 97 5.43 2.10 22.13
N GLY A 98 6.56 1.81 21.47
CA GLY A 98 7.52 0.77 21.85
C GLY A 98 7.08 -0.66 21.50
N LYS A 99 5.98 -0.81 20.76
CA LYS A 99 5.43 -2.07 20.28
C LYS A 99 4.51 -1.82 19.08
N ILE A 100 4.24 -2.88 18.32
CA ILE A 100 3.21 -2.94 17.27
C ILE A 100 2.00 -3.66 17.87
N ASP A 101 0.80 -3.12 17.67
CA ASP A 101 -0.46 -3.77 18.01
C ASP A 101 -1.40 -3.80 16.79
N LEU A 102 -2.53 -4.49 16.90
CA LEU A 102 -3.53 -4.58 15.81
C LEU A 102 -4.02 -3.22 15.32
N SER A 103 -4.04 -2.19 16.19
CA SER A 103 -4.44 -0.83 15.82
C SER A 103 -3.46 -0.13 14.86
N ASP A 104 -2.26 -0.68 14.67
CA ASP A 104 -1.24 -0.13 13.77
C ASP A 104 -1.44 -0.63 12.31
N TYR A 105 -2.34 -1.60 12.11
CA TYR A 105 -2.79 -2.03 10.78
C TYR A 105 -3.95 -1.15 10.32
N ASN A 106 -4.03 -0.92 9.01
CA ASN A 106 -5.15 -0.27 8.36
C ASN A 106 -5.93 -1.33 7.59
N ASP A 107 -7.23 -1.47 7.85
CA ASP A 107 -8.08 -2.46 7.18
C ASP A 107 -7.93 -2.41 5.65
N GLU A 108 -7.87 -1.20 5.09
CA GLU A 108 -7.53 -0.97 3.69
C GLU A 108 -6.70 0.30 3.48
N VAL A 109 -5.74 0.21 2.56
CA VAL A 109 -5.11 1.36 1.92
C VAL A 109 -5.31 1.22 0.42
N LYS A 110 -5.81 2.27 -0.23
CA LYS A 110 -6.25 2.17 -1.62
C LYS A 110 -5.82 3.35 -2.48
N TRP A 111 -5.73 3.09 -3.77
CA TRP A 111 -5.58 4.09 -4.82
C TRP A 111 -6.80 4.04 -5.73
N VAL A 112 -7.40 5.20 -5.99
CA VAL A 112 -8.55 5.35 -6.89
C VAL A 112 -8.12 6.20 -8.08
N GLY A 113 -8.17 5.61 -9.26
CA GLY A 113 -7.90 6.28 -10.53
C GLY A 113 -8.91 5.87 -11.60
N LYS A 114 -8.53 6.05 -12.86
CA LYS A 114 -9.43 5.74 -13.99
C LYS A 114 -8.68 5.42 -15.27
N THR A 115 -9.37 4.76 -16.18
CA THR A 115 -8.91 4.57 -17.56
C THR A 115 -9.10 5.84 -18.40
N LYS A 116 -8.48 5.89 -19.59
CA LYS A 116 -8.70 6.93 -20.60
C LYS A 116 -10.17 7.07 -20.98
N GLY A 117 -10.92 5.96 -21.00
CA GLY A 117 -12.36 5.93 -21.25
C GLY A 117 -13.22 6.40 -20.09
N GLY A 118 -12.64 6.77 -18.95
CA GLY A 118 -13.36 7.27 -17.77
C GLY A 118 -13.85 6.19 -16.80
N LYS A 119 -13.60 4.91 -17.07
CA LYS A 119 -13.92 3.80 -16.17
C LYS A 119 -13.02 3.84 -14.95
N GLU A 120 -13.62 3.92 -13.76
CA GLU A 120 -12.92 3.94 -12.46
C GLU A 120 -12.17 2.63 -12.22
N VAL A 121 -11.00 2.74 -11.59
CA VAL A 121 -10.15 1.64 -11.17
C VAL A 121 -9.73 1.87 -9.73
N ILE A 122 -9.95 0.88 -8.87
CA ILE A 122 -9.56 0.92 -7.45
C ILE A 122 -8.54 -0.19 -7.23
N ILE A 123 -7.39 0.15 -6.66
CA ILE A 123 -6.39 -0.80 -6.19
C ILE A 123 -6.41 -0.75 -4.67
N LYS A 124 -6.56 -1.89 -4.00
CA LYS A 124 -6.56 -2.00 -2.54
C LYS A 124 -5.44 -2.92 -2.07
N VAL A 125 -4.86 -2.56 -0.93
CA VAL A 125 -4.04 -3.44 -0.10
C VAL A 125 -4.77 -3.58 1.23
N LEU A 126 -5.02 -4.82 1.65
CA LEU A 126 -5.84 -5.16 2.81
C LEU A 126 -4.97 -5.45 4.03
N ASN A 127 -5.50 -5.21 5.23
CA ASN A 127 -4.80 -5.47 6.49
C ASN A 127 -3.39 -4.89 6.47
N ALA A 128 -3.29 -3.65 6.01
CA ALA A 128 -2.07 -3.07 5.52
C ALA A 128 -1.29 -2.36 6.63
N ILE A 129 0.01 -2.61 6.70
CA ILE A 129 0.90 -1.98 7.68
C ILE A 129 2.07 -1.30 7.00
N ASN A 130 2.43 -0.10 7.47
CA ASN A 130 3.67 0.58 7.10
C ASN A 130 4.72 0.40 8.19
N LEU A 131 5.83 -0.22 7.83
CA LEU A 131 6.97 -0.48 8.73
C LEU A 131 8.21 0.37 8.37
N GLU A 132 8.07 1.32 7.44
CA GLU A 132 9.14 2.25 7.10
C GLU A 132 9.52 3.14 8.28
N ASN A 133 10.76 3.62 8.28
CA ASN A 133 11.26 4.52 9.31
C ASN A 133 10.64 5.92 9.19
N PHE A 134 10.66 6.68 10.29
CA PHE A 134 10.57 8.14 10.20
C PHE A 134 11.86 8.68 9.57
N ASP A 135 11.81 8.92 8.27
CA ASP A 135 12.90 9.52 7.51
C ASP A 135 12.40 10.78 6.80
N TRP A 136 12.55 11.92 7.47
CA TRP A 136 12.14 13.22 6.93
C TRP A 136 13.36 14.07 6.64
N THR A 137 13.55 14.40 5.37
CA THR A 137 14.55 15.39 4.97
C THR A 137 14.02 16.79 5.26
N LEU A 138 14.67 17.51 6.17
CA LEU A 138 14.29 18.87 6.59
C LEU A 138 15.24 19.89 5.94
N ALA A 139 14.99 20.23 4.67
CA ALA A 139 15.83 21.13 3.89
C ALA A 139 15.13 22.48 3.59
N ASP A 140 15.90 23.57 3.59
CA ASP A 140 15.38 24.89 3.17
C ASP A 140 14.95 24.86 1.70
N LYS A 141 13.81 25.51 1.39
CA LYS A 141 13.19 25.57 0.05
C LYS A 141 12.85 24.21 -0.56
N ASP A 142 12.67 23.19 0.28
CA ASP A 142 12.10 21.91 -0.11
C ASP A 142 10.96 21.55 0.83
N GLU A 143 10.13 20.60 0.40
CA GLU A 143 9.02 20.07 1.17
C GLU A 143 9.38 18.69 1.70
N VAL A 144 8.90 18.36 2.90
CA VAL A 144 9.01 17.01 3.41
C VAL A 144 8.15 16.09 2.56
N VAL A 145 8.80 15.13 1.90
CA VAL A 145 8.15 14.01 1.23
C VAL A 145 8.37 12.77 2.07
N ALA A 146 7.28 12.22 2.63
CA ALA A 146 7.34 10.94 3.30
C ALA A 146 7.02 9.82 2.31
N THR A 147 7.97 8.90 2.14
CA THR A 147 7.72 7.64 1.42
C THR A 147 7.18 6.62 2.42
N LEU A 148 5.94 6.18 2.17
CA LEU A 148 5.24 5.19 2.98
C LEU A 148 5.04 3.94 2.12
N THR A 149 5.33 2.75 2.67
CA THR A 149 5.11 1.48 1.98
C THR A 149 4.16 0.62 2.79
N TYR A 150 2.90 0.54 2.36
CA TYR A 150 1.91 -0.30 2.99
C TYR A 150 1.98 -1.72 2.44
N THR A 151 2.32 -2.68 3.30
CA THR A 151 2.36 -4.11 2.96
C THR A 151 1.07 -4.76 3.43
N GLY A 152 0.40 -5.51 2.54
CA GLY A 152 -0.79 -6.27 2.91
C GLY A 152 -0.43 -7.52 3.70
N CYS A 153 -1.21 -7.84 4.72
CA CYS A 153 -0.94 -8.94 5.63
C CYS A 153 -2.05 -9.99 5.60
N TYR A 154 -1.63 -11.25 5.69
CA TYR A 154 -2.54 -12.38 5.89
C TYR A 154 -2.97 -12.43 7.36
N GLU A 155 -4.22 -12.82 7.58
CA GLU A 155 -4.72 -13.25 8.89
C GLU A 155 -4.44 -14.73 9.11
N GLU A 156 -4.46 -15.19 10.37
CA GLU A 156 -4.16 -16.59 10.72
C GLU A 156 -5.12 -17.59 10.05
N ASP A 157 -6.36 -17.16 9.77
CA ASP A 157 -7.44 -17.94 9.17
C ASP A 157 -7.73 -17.54 7.71
N SER A 158 -6.78 -16.86 7.05
CA SER A 158 -6.91 -16.52 5.62
C SER A 158 -7.13 -17.77 4.75
N PRO A 159 -8.11 -17.75 3.81
CA PRO A 159 -8.33 -18.86 2.86
C PRO A 159 -7.10 -19.14 1.98
N GLU A 160 -6.99 -20.37 1.46
CA GLU A 160 -5.88 -20.76 0.57
C GLU A 160 -5.84 -19.95 -0.75
N ASP A 161 -6.99 -19.44 -1.20
CA ASP A 161 -7.15 -18.66 -2.43
C ASP A 161 -7.19 -17.14 -2.19
N PHE A 162 -6.80 -16.69 -0.99
CA PHE A 162 -6.74 -15.29 -0.63
C PHE A 162 -5.33 -14.71 -0.82
N GLU A 163 -5.24 -13.47 -1.31
CA GLU A 163 -4.07 -12.61 -1.18
C GLU A 163 -4.57 -11.23 -0.72
N PRO A 164 -3.84 -10.49 0.15
CA PRO A 164 -4.34 -9.25 0.77
C PRO A 164 -4.26 -8.04 -0.17
N TRP A 165 -4.83 -8.15 -1.37
CA TRP A 165 -4.97 -7.09 -2.36
C TRP A 165 -6.14 -7.33 -3.31
N GLU A 166 -6.68 -6.25 -3.86
CA GLU A 166 -7.77 -6.29 -4.85
C GLU A 166 -7.55 -5.23 -5.93
N ILE A 167 -8.01 -5.52 -7.16
CA ILE A 167 -8.17 -4.51 -8.21
C ILE A 167 -9.60 -4.58 -8.74
N GLU A 168 -10.35 -3.51 -8.53
CA GLU A 168 -11.73 -3.38 -8.96
C GLU A 168 -11.84 -2.43 -10.16
N PHE A 169 -12.76 -2.74 -11.07
CA PHE A 169 -13.06 -1.91 -12.23
C PHE A 169 -14.57 -1.63 -12.27
N ALA A 170 -14.96 -0.36 -12.30
CA ALA A 170 -16.38 0.02 -12.45
C ALA A 170 -16.95 -0.57 -13.76
N SER A 171 -18.21 -1.03 -13.77
CA SER A 171 -18.79 -1.75 -14.92
C SER A 171 -18.66 -1.00 -16.24
#